data_AF-H9MAV0-F1
#
_entry.id   AF-H9MAV0-F1
#
_cell.length_a   1.000
_cell.length_b   1.000
_cell.length_c   1.000
_cell.angle_alpha   90.00
_cell.angle_beta   90.00
_cell.angle_gamma   90.00
#
_symmetry.space_group_name_H-M   'P 1'
#
loop_
_entity.id
_entity.type
_entity.pdbx_description
1 polymer ?
#
loop_
_entity_poly.entity_id
_entity_poly.type
_entity_poly.pdbx_seq_one_letter_code
_entity_poly.pdbx_strand_id
1 'polypeptide(L)'
;FGQVQSILDQNRLLINEINQNHESKIPDNLSRNVTLIRELNNNISRVVDLYDGLSTSFAKTIETSSEGDSAGTLKSDGKPAVVSG
;
A
#
# COMPACT_ATOMS: atom_id res chain seq x y z
N PHE A 1 2.01 8.64 -0.77
CA PHE A 1 0.70 9.10 -1.26
C PHE A 1 0.76 9.96 -2.52
N GLY A 2 1.63 10.98 -2.61
CA GLY A 2 1.71 11.84 -3.81
C GLY A 2 1.93 11.09 -5.15
N GLN A 3 2.73 10.02 -5.15
CA GLN A 3 2.91 9.18 -6.35
C GLN A 3 1.62 8.47 -6.79
N VAL A 4 0.85 7.91 -5.84
CA VAL A 4 -0.45 7.29 -6.14
C VAL A 4 -1.42 8.33 -6.70
N GLN A 5 -1.48 9.52 -6.11
CA GLN A 5 -2.33 10.61 -6.60
C GLN A 5 -1.98 10.99 -8.04
N SER A 6 -0.68 11.15 -8.36
CA SER A 6 -0.25 11.44 -9.72
C SER A 6 -0.67 10.36 -10.73
N ILE A 7 -0.64 9.08 -10.34
CA ILE A 7 -1.09 7.98 -11.21
C ILE A 7 -2.61 8.03 -11.41
N LEU A 8 -3.37 8.32 -10.36
CA LEU A 8 -4.84 8.43 -10.44
C LEU A 8 -5.28 9.66 -11.26
N ASP A 9 -4.55 10.77 -11.18
CA ASP A 9 -4.78 11.95 -12.02
C ASP A 9 -4.54 11.60 -13.50
N GLN A 10 -3.49 10.82 -13.81
CA GLN A 10 -3.26 10.32 -15.16
C GLN A 10 -4.39 9.38 -15.61
N ASN A 11 -4.88 8.48 -14.75
CA ASN A 11 -6.03 7.63 -15.07
C ASN A 11 -7.26 8.45 -15.43
N ARG A 12 -7.51 9.56 -14.74
CA ARG A 12 -8.62 10.46 -15.05
C ARG A 12 -8.49 11.03 -16.48
N LEU A 13 -7.29 11.41 -16.90
CA LEU A 13 -7.05 11.92 -18.25
C LEU A 13 -7.24 10.80 -19.31
N LEU A 14 -6.71 9.61 -19.05
CA LEU A 14 -6.87 8.45 -19.94
C LEU A 14 -8.35 8.08 -20.13
N ILE A 15 -9.14 8.06 -19.05
CA ILE A 15 -10.59 7.78 -19.13
C ILE A 15 -11.30 8.84 -19.98
N ASN A 16 -10.94 10.12 -19.82
CA ASN A 16 -11.53 11.17 -20.64
C ASN A 16 -11.21 10.99 -22.13
N GLU A 17 -9.97 10.66 -22.49
CA GLU A 17 -9.59 10.39 -23.88
C GLU A 17 -10.31 9.15 -24.43
N ILE A 18 -10.41 8.08 -23.64
CA ILE A 18 -11.13 6.85 -24.01
C ILE A 18 -12.61 7.16 -24.33
N ASN A 19 -13.25 7.97 -23.48
CA ASN A 19 -14.64 8.38 -23.67
C ASN A 19 -14.81 9.23 -24.93
N GLN A 20 -13.93 10.21 -25.17
CA GLN A 20 -13.97 11.04 -26.39
C GLN A 20 -13.79 10.20 -27.66
N ASN A 21 -12.85 9.25 -27.64
CA ASN A 21 -12.65 8.33 -28.74
C ASN A 21 -13.90 7.48 -29.00
N HIS A 22 -14.55 7.00 -27.94
CA HIS A 22 -15.80 6.24 -28.04
C HIS A 22 -16.96 7.06 -28.62
N GLU A 23 -17.12 8.30 -28.16
CA GLU A 23 -18.14 9.24 -28.65
C GLU A 23 -17.93 9.61 -30.12
N SER A 24 -16.67 9.78 -30.55
CA SER A 24 -16.34 10.12 -31.93
C SER A 24 -16.71 9.03 -32.95
N LYS A 25 -16.76 7.75 -32.52
CA LYS A 25 -16.99 6.57 -33.35
C LYS A 25 -16.04 6.42 -34.55
N ILE A 26 -14.91 7.13 -34.55
CA ILE A 26 -13.89 7.00 -35.58
C ILE A 26 -13.14 5.68 -35.34
N PRO A 27 -13.08 4.75 -36.31
CA PRO A 27 -12.46 3.43 -36.14
C PRO A 27 -11.04 3.47 -35.59
N ASP A 28 -10.21 4.40 -36.07
CA ASP A 28 -8.83 4.55 -35.64
C ASP A 28 -8.73 4.98 -34.16
N ASN A 29 -9.62 5.86 -33.71
CA ASN A 29 -9.69 6.29 -32.30
C ASN A 29 -10.15 5.14 -31.39
N LEU A 30 -11.09 4.33 -31.87
CA LEU A 30 -11.53 3.13 -31.14
C LEU A 30 -10.39 2.11 -31.02
N SER A 31 -9.56 1.96 -32.06
CA SER A 31 -8.35 1.13 -31.99
C SER A 31 -7.36 1.67 -30.96
N ARG A 32 -7.20 3.01 -30.89
CA ARG A 32 -6.36 3.66 -29.88
C ARG A 32 -6.82 3.40 -28.44
N ASN A 33 -8.13 3.25 -28.20
CA ASN A 33 -8.66 2.90 -26.87
C ASN A 33 -8.08 1.60 -26.31
N VAL A 34 -7.74 0.62 -27.16
CA VAL A 34 -7.12 -0.64 -26.69
C VAL A 34 -5.79 -0.36 -25.99
N THR A 35 -4.98 0.53 -26.55
CA THR A 35 -3.70 0.92 -25.96
C THR A 35 -3.89 1.77 -24.69
N LEU A 36 -4.82 2.73 -24.71
CA LEU A 36 -5.12 3.58 -23.55
C LEU A 36 -5.66 2.78 -22.35
N ILE A 37 -6.54 1.79 -22.60
CA ILE A 37 -7.05 0.89 -21.57
C ILE A 37 -5.91 0.02 -20.99
N ARG A 38 -4.97 -0.42 -21.82
CA ARG A 38 -3.78 -1.15 -21.33
C ARG A 38 -2.93 -0.28 -20.42
N GLU A 39 -2.73 0.99 -20.78
CA GLU A 39 -2.01 1.95 -19.94
C GLU A 39 -2.73 2.18 -18.60
N LEU A 40 -4.06 2.36 -18.64
CA LEU A 40 -4.88 2.49 -17.44
C LEU A 40 -4.76 1.26 -16.53
N ASN A 41 -4.80 0.05 -17.09
CA ASN A 41 -4.64 -1.18 -16.31
C ASN A 41 -3.24 -1.28 -15.67
N ASN A 42 -2.18 -0.91 -16.40
CA ASN A 42 -0.83 -0.88 -15.85
C ASN A 42 -0.70 0.12 -14.70
N ASN A 43 -1.36 1.28 -14.81
CA ASN A 43 -1.41 2.27 -13.73
C ASN A 43 -2.09 1.70 -12.47
N ILE A 44 -3.18 0.96 -12.62
CA ILE A 44 -3.85 0.30 -11.49
C ILE A 44 -2.93 -0.75 -10.85
N SER A 45 -2.26 -1.60 -11.62
CA SER A 45 -1.28 -2.55 -11.09
C SER A 45 -0.21 -1.85 -10.26
N ARG A 46 0.35 -0.76 -10.79
CA ARG A 46 1.36 0.03 -10.09
C ARG A 46 0.84 0.66 -8.79
N VAL A 47 -0.42 1.11 -8.76
CA VAL A 47 -1.04 1.61 -7.52
C VAL A 47 -1.17 0.51 -6.48
N VAL A 48 -1.56 -0.71 -6.89
CA VAL A 48 -1.63 -1.88 -6.01
C VAL A 48 -0.25 -2.18 -5.40
N ASP A 49 0.80 -2.24 -6.23
CA ASP A 49 2.17 -2.51 -5.76
C ASP A 49 2.67 -1.47 -4.74
N LEU A 50 2.36 -0.20 -4.97
CA LEU A 50 2.73 0.88 -4.05
C LEU A 50 2.01 0.77 -2.70
N TYR A 51 0.75 0.35 -2.70
CA TYR A 51 -0.01 0.13 -1.47
C TYR A 51 0.47 -1.12 -0.72
N ASP A 52 0.80 -2.20 -1.43
CA ASP A 52 1.34 -3.42 -0.83
C ASP A 52 2.66 -3.16 -0.10
N GLY A 53 3.58 -2.45 -0.76
CA GLY A 53 4.86 -2.04 -0.14
C GLY A 53 4.68 -1.15 1.08
N LEU A 54 3.71 -0.21 1.05
CA LEU A 54 3.42 0.65 2.19
C LEU A 54 2.79 -0.13 3.35
N SER A 55 1.82 -0.99 3.05
CA SER A 55 1.14 -1.84 4.04
C SER A 55 2.14 -2.75 4.76
N THR A 56 3.00 -3.43 4.00
CA THR A 56 4.06 -4.29 4.52
C THR A 56 5.05 -3.52 5.39
N SER A 57 5.49 -2.34 4.93
CA SER A 57 6.41 -1.48 5.71
C SER A 57 5.79 -1.00 7.02
N PHE A 58 4.50 -0.67 7.00
CA PHE A 58 3.75 -0.25 8.18
C PHE A 58 3.59 -1.40 9.18
N ALA A 59 3.18 -2.59 8.73
CA ALA A 59 3.05 -3.78 9.57
C ALA A 59 4.38 -4.12 10.28
N LYS A 60 5.49 -4.12 9.54
CA LYS A 60 6.83 -4.35 10.09
C LYS A 60 7.21 -3.32 11.17
N THR A 61 6.85 -2.06 10.98
CA THR A 61 7.13 -1.00 11.97
C THR A 61 6.41 -1.28 13.29
N ILE A 62 5.15 -1.73 13.23
CA ILE A 62 4.37 -2.09 14.42
C ILE A 62 4.97 -3.31 15.14
N GLU A 63 5.35 -4.37 14.40
CA GLU A 63 6.00 -5.55 14.99
C GLU A 63 7.27 -5.17 15.75
N THR A 64 8.15 -4.37 15.13
CA THR A 64 9.39 -3.91 15.79
C THR A 64 9.16 -3.04 17.03
N SER A 65 8.02 -2.34 17.10
CA SER A 65 7.67 -1.52 18.27
C SER A 65 7.13 -2.35 19.44
N SER A 66 6.55 -3.53 19.18
CA SER A 66 5.97 -4.42 20.20
C SER A 66 7.02 -5.28 20.91
N GLU A 67 8.15 -5.59 20.26
CA GLU A 67 9.22 -6.43 20.84
C GLU A 67 10.05 -5.70 21.92
N GLY A 68 9.93 -4.37 22.03
CA GLY A 68 10.63 -3.55 23.02
C GLY A 68 10.03 -3.57 24.44
N ASP A 69 8.79 -4.01 24.62
CA ASP A 69 8.05 -3.90 25.89
C ASP A 69 8.01 -5.19 26.74
N SER A 70 8.60 -6.30 26.25
CA SER A 70 8.59 -7.60 26.96
C SER A 70 9.91 -7.99 27.64
N ALA A 71 10.93 -7.13 27.65
CA ALA A 71 12.16 -7.35 28.41
C ALA A 71 12.02 -6.88 29.87
N GLY A 72 11.13 -7.49 30.64
CA GLY A 72 10.85 -7.00 32.00
C GLY A 72 10.01 -7.92 32.86
N THR A 73 10.23 -9.24 32.82
CA THR A 73 9.70 -10.11 33.87
C THR A 73 10.82 -10.83 34.64
N LEU A 74 10.59 -10.93 35.96
CA LEU A 74 11.20 -11.80 36.96
C LEU A 74 12.44 -11.27 37.72
N LYS A 75 12.18 -10.51 38.79
CA LYS A 75 12.80 -10.81 40.09
C LYS A 75 11.89 -10.42 41.27
N SER A 76 10.94 -11.30 41.59
CA SER A 76 10.28 -11.32 42.89
C SER A 76 11.18 -12.10 43.86
N ASP A 77 12.09 -11.39 44.54
CA ASP A 77 12.89 -11.96 45.62
C ASP A 77 12.01 -12.13 46.88
N GLY A 78 11.51 -13.35 47.08
CA GLY A 78 10.78 -13.75 48.28
C GLY A 78 11.40 -14.99 48.91
N LYS A 79 12.39 -14.81 49.79
CA LYS A 79 12.85 -15.87 50.70
C LYS A 79 13.06 -15.29 52.10
N PRO A 80 12.28 -15.67 53.13
CA PRO A 80 12.62 -15.35 54.49
C PRO A 80 13.75 -16.28 54.94
N ALA A 81 14.83 -15.69 55.44
CA ALA A 81 15.89 -16.42 56.11
C ALA A 81 15.35 -16.97 57.45
N VAL A 82 15.41 -18.29 57.58
CA VAL A 82 15.42 -18.98 58.87
C VAL A 82 16.67 -18.52 59.62
N VAL A 83 16.51 -18.00 60.83
CA VAL A 83 17.57 -18.02 61.84
C VAL A 83 17.00 -18.61 63.13
N SER A 84 17.55 -19.74 63.52
CA SER A 84 17.46 -20.35 64.85
C SER A 84 18.46 -19.67 65.78
N GLY A 85 18.14 -19.60 67.07
CA GLY A 85 19.05 -19.22 68.15
C GLY A 85 18.31 -18.66 69.34
#